data_AF-A0A0B0IA44-F1
#
_entry.id   AF-A0A0B0IA44-F1
#
_cell.length_a   1.000
_cell.length_b   1.000
_cell.length_c   1.000
_cell.angle_alpha   90.00
_cell.angle_beta   90.00
_cell.angle_gamma   90.00
#
_symmetry.space_group_name_H-M   'P 1'
#
loop_
_entity.id
_entity.type
_entity.pdbx_description
1 polymer ?
#
loop_
_entity_poly.entity_id
_entity_poly.type
_entity_poly.pdbx_seq_one_letter_code
_entity_poly.pdbx_strand_id
1 'polypeptide(L)'
;MQTNFNLTGYHYVIEDEFAEPIMMLIEEGFINKERYEAQMTAGQALKVVMAINQANSLWMISIFQISVFLTGLFMLLSTPFRNRKSFKWYVGIYLLSLIVVVIWNITSHIEIIENIVRNLKSIER
;
A
#
# COMPACT_ATOMS: atom_id res chain seq x y z
N MET A 1 -19.74 -5.10 13.85
CA MET A 1 -19.39 -4.63 12.49
C MET A 1 -17.90 -4.82 12.30
N GLN A 2 -17.48 -5.74 11.42
CA GLN A 2 -16.08 -5.83 10.99
C GLN A 2 -15.90 -4.86 9.82
N THR A 3 -15.20 -3.76 10.06
CA THR A 3 -14.78 -2.85 8.98
C THR A 3 -13.58 -3.50 8.29
N ASN A 4 -13.81 -4.15 7.15
CA ASN A 4 -12.73 -4.72 6.35
C ASN A 4 -12.06 -3.57 5.57
N PHE A 5 -11.06 -2.93 6.18
CA PHE A 5 -10.33 -1.82 5.58
C PHE A 5 -9.57 -2.29 4.33
N ASN A 6 -9.89 -1.68 3.19
CA ASN A 6 -9.16 -1.89 1.96
C ASN A 6 -8.04 -0.84 1.86
N LEU A 7 -6.89 -1.13 2.45
CA LEU A 7 -5.77 -0.18 2.54
C LEU A 7 -5.22 0.21 1.16
N THR A 8 -5.33 -0.67 0.17
CA THR A 8 -4.92 -0.41 -1.21
C THR A 8 -5.97 0.42 -1.99
N GLY A 9 -7.19 0.53 -1.47
CA GLY A 9 -8.33 1.08 -2.21
C GLY A 9 -8.84 0.16 -3.33
N TYR A 10 -8.18 -0.97 -3.57
CA TYR A 10 -8.55 -1.96 -4.60
C TYR A 10 -8.44 -3.39 -4.06
N HIS A 11 -9.49 -4.17 -4.26
CA HIS A 11 -9.52 -5.62 -4.00
C HIS A 11 -10.09 -6.34 -5.22
N TYR A 12 -9.72 -7.59 -5.42
CA TYR A 12 -10.24 -8.39 -6.53
C TYR A 12 -10.67 -9.78 -6.03
N VAL A 13 -11.69 -10.32 -6.69
CA VAL A 13 -12.11 -11.72 -6.60
C VAL A 13 -12.25 -12.24 -8.02
N ILE A 14 -11.67 -13.41 -8.29
CA ILE A 14 -11.83 -14.10 -9.57
C ILE A 14 -12.90 -15.18 -9.35
N GLU A 15 -14.00 -15.13 -10.12
CA GLU A 15 -15.09 -16.10 -9.96
C GLU A 15 -14.77 -17.46 -10.59
N ASP A 16 -14.18 -17.44 -11.78
CA ASP A 16 -13.71 -18.64 -12.48
C ASP A 16 -12.39 -18.32 -13.21
N GLU A 17 -11.30 -18.85 -12.68
CA GLU A 17 -9.94 -18.65 -13.21
C GLU A 17 -9.72 -19.35 -14.57
N PHE A 18 -10.61 -20.27 -14.97
CA PHE A 18 -10.47 -21.07 -16.19
C PHE A 18 -11.49 -20.69 -17.28
N ALA A 19 -12.39 -19.73 -17.02
CA ALA A 19 -13.33 -19.23 -18.01
C ALA A 19 -12.67 -18.27 -19.01
N GLU A 20 -13.07 -18.33 -20.28
CA GLU A 20 -12.72 -17.34 -21.31
C GLU A 20 -13.99 -16.64 -21.80
N PRO A 21 -14.20 -15.35 -21.50
CA PRO A 21 -13.33 -14.44 -20.73
C PRO A 21 -13.35 -14.69 -19.20
N ILE A 22 -12.29 -14.26 -18.51
CA ILE A 22 -12.22 -14.32 -17.03
C ILE A 22 -13.13 -13.24 -16.47
N MET A 23 -14.05 -13.66 -15.60
CA MET A 23 -14.91 -12.76 -14.82
C MET A 23 -14.20 -12.37 -13.53
N MET A 24 -13.89 -11.09 -13.38
CA MET A 24 -13.27 -10.54 -12.18
C MET A 24 -14.17 -9.50 -11.54
N LEU A 25 -14.44 -9.68 -10.24
CA LEU A 25 -15.09 -8.70 -9.39
C LEU A 25 -14.03 -7.79 -8.79
N ILE A 26 -14.14 -6.49 -9.04
CA ILE A 26 -13.24 -5.47 -8.51
C ILE A 26 -13.98 -4.66 -7.47
N GLU A 27 -13.42 -4.58 -6.26
CA GLU A 27 -13.87 -3.68 -5.22
C GLU A 27 -12.98 -2.43 -5.20
N GLU A 28 -13.57 -1.27 -5.39
CA GLU A 28 -12.89 0.02 -5.31
C GLU A 28 -13.38 0.81 -4.09
N GLY A 29 -12.46 1.46 -3.39
CA GLY A 29 -12.75 2.32 -2.24
C GLY A 29 -12.23 1.75 -0.92
N PHE A 30 -11.90 2.69 -0.02
CA PHE A 30 -11.27 2.40 1.27
C PHE A 30 -12.28 2.05 2.36
N ILE A 31 -13.43 2.74 2.36
CA ILE A 31 -14.48 2.66 3.39
C ILE A 31 -15.82 2.31 2.74
N ASN A 32 -16.27 3.10 1.77
CA ASN A 32 -17.40 2.79 0.92
C ASN A 32 -16.87 2.06 -0.31
N LYS A 33 -17.10 0.75 -0.37
CA LYS A 33 -16.60 -0.10 -1.43
C LYS A 33 -17.64 -0.21 -2.53
N GLU A 34 -17.31 0.27 -3.72
CA GLU A 34 -18.07 0.00 -4.94
C GLU A 34 -17.57 -1.30 -5.55
N ARG A 35 -18.48 -2.14 -6.05
CA ARG A 35 -18.14 -3.41 -6.69
C ARG A 35 -18.63 -3.39 -8.12
N TYR A 36 -17.77 -3.78 -9.05
CA TYR A 36 -18.15 -3.97 -10.45
C TYR A 36 -17.50 -5.23 -11.01
N GLU A 37 -18.20 -5.85 -11.96
CA GLU A 37 -17.69 -6.99 -12.72
C GLU A 37 -17.01 -6.49 -13.99
N ALA A 38 -15.82 -7.00 -14.26
CA ALA A 38 -15.08 -6.72 -15.46
C ALA A 38 -14.73 -8.04 -16.17
N GLN A 39 -15.10 -8.12 -17.44
CA GLN A 39 -14.72 -9.23 -18.31
C GLN A 39 -13.36 -8.92 -18.92
N MET A 40 -12.40 -9.82 -18.75
CA MET A 40 -11.04 -9.56 -19.19
C MET A 40 -10.33 -10.82 -19.69
N THR A 41 -9.36 -10.60 -20.57
CA THR A 41 -8.46 -11.68 -21.00
C THR A 41 -7.53 -12.08 -19.85
N ALA A 42 -7.01 -13.31 -19.87
CA ALA A 42 -6.05 -13.79 -18.86
C ALA A 42 -4.84 -12.85 -18.68
N GLY A 43 -4.34 -12.28 -19.78
CA GLY A 43 -3.23 -11.33 -19.74
C GLY A 43 -3.58 -9.98 -19.08
N GLN A 44 -4.82 -9.49 -19.25
CA GLN A 44 -5.30 -8.28 -18.58
C GLN A 44 -5.58 -8.53 -17.10
N ALA A 45 -6.24 -9.65 -16.78
CA ALA A 45 -6.49 -10.10 -15.41
C ALA A 45 -5.19 -10.20 -14.60
N LEU A 46 -4.16 -10.83 -15.18
CA LEU A 46 -2.87 -10.97 -14.53
C LEU A 46 -2.23 -9.60 -14.20
N LYS A 47 -2.30 -8.62 -15.11
CA LYS A 47 -1.74 -7.28 -14.87
C LYS A 47 -2.44 -6.54 -13.73
N VAL A 48 -3.76 -6.62 -13.68
CA VAL A 48 -4.56 -5.99 -12.61
C VAL A 48 -4.25 -6.67 -11.27
N VAL A 49 -4.29 -8.00 -11.22
CA VAL A 49 -3.97 -8.80 -10.04
C VAL A 49 -2.57 -8.51 -9.51
N MET A 50 -1.57 -8.49 -10.39
CA MET A 50 -0.19 -8.17 -10.02
C MET A 50 -0.07 -6.77 -9.41
N ALA A 51 -0.72 -5.77 -10.01
CA ALA A 51 -0.67 -4.39 -9.52
C ALA A 51 -1.33 -4.26 -8.14
N ILE A 52 -2.50 -4.89 -7.93
CA ILE A 52 -3.19 -4.89 -6.64
C ILE A 52 -2.37 -5.63 -5.57
N ASN A 53 -1.80 -6.79 -5.91
CA ASN A 53 -0.94 -7.55 -5.00
C ASN A 53 0.32 -6.76 -4.63
N GLN A 54 0.93 -6.06 -5.58
CA GLN A 54 2.07 -5.19 -5.33
C GLN A 54 1.71 -4.05 -4.38
N ALA A 55 0.53 -3.44 -4.54
CA ALA A 55 0.01 -2.43 -3.62
C ALA A 55 -0.14 -2.96 -2.20
N ASN A 56 -0.70 -4.17 -2.05
CA ASN A 56 -0.90 -4.78 -0.74
C ASN A 56 0.44 -5.09 -0.04
N SER A 57 1.41 -5.61 -0.80
CA SER A 57 2.77 -5.82 -0.31
C SER A 57 3.43 -4.51 0.14
N LEU A 58 3.28 -3.43 -0.64
CA LEU A 58 3.82 -2.13 -0.27
C LEU A 58 3.19 -1.59 1.03
N TRP A 59 1.88 -1.77 1.23
CA TRP A 59 1.23 -1.42 2.49
C TRP A 59 1.77 -2.20 3.68
N MET A 60 2.03 -3.50 3.52
CA MET A 60 2.63 -4.31 4.57
C MET A 60 4.04 -3.83 4.95
N ILE A 61 4.86 -3.49 3.95
CA ILE A 61 6.18 -2.88 4.16
C ILE A 61 6.04 -1.52 4.87
N SER A 62 5.07 -0.71 4.46
CA SER A 62 4.81 0.61 5.04
C SER A 62 4.45 0.50 6.52
N ILE A 63 3.55 -0.42 6.88
CA ILE A 63 3.15 -0.67 8.28
C ILE A 63 4.34 -1.14 9.11
N PHE A 64 5.17 -2.03 8.56
CA PHE A 64 6.38 -2.50 9.23
C PHE A 64 7.37 -1.34 9.47
N GLN A 65 7.64 -0.52 8.44
CA GLN A 65 8.51 0.65 8.56
C GLN A 65 7.98 1.64 9.61
N ILE A 66 6.69 1.98 9.58
CA ILE A 66 6.06 2.85 10.58
C ILE A 66 6.26 2.27 11.99
N SER A 67 6.10 0.96 12.16
CA SER A 67 6.30 0.30 13.46
C SER A 67 7.74 0.42 13.97
N VAL A 68 8.73 0.30 13.07
CA VAL A 68 10.15 0.51 13.40
C VAL A 68 10.40 1.96 13.82
N PHE A 69 9.86 2.93 13.07
CA PHE A 69 9.98 4.36 13.41
C PHE A 69 9.19 4.77 14.67
N LEU A 70 8.10 4.08 15.00
CA LEU A 70 7.44 4.31 16.29
C LEU A 70 8.32 3.79 17.42
N THR A 71 8.84 2.58 17.29
CA THR A 71 9.73 1.96 18.29
C THR A 71 11.00 2.80 18.52
N GLY A 72 11.64 3.26 17.44
CA GLY A 72 12.81 4.12 17.51
C GLY A 72 12.52 5.46 18.20
N LEU A 73 11.34 6.05 17.95
CA LEU A 73 10.91 7.28 18.59
C LEU A 73 10.69 7.08 20.09
N PHE A 74 10.02 6.00 20.50
CA PHE A 74 9.84 5.65 21.91
C PHE A 74 11.19 5.43 22.62
N MET A 75 12.13 4.73 21.99
CA MET A 75 13.47 4.54 22.54
C MET A 75 14.23 5.86 22.68
N LEU A 76 14.16 6.75 21.69
CA LEU A 76 14.78 8.07 21.74
C LEU A 76 14.21 8.94 22.87
N LEU A 77 12.90 8.88 23.11
CA LEU A 77 12.26 9.65 24.18
C LEU A 77 12.47 9.06 25.58
N SER A 78 12.94 7.80 25.67
CA SER A 78 13.22 7.16 26.94
C SER A 78 14.42 7.81 27.68
N THR A 79 14.30 7.89 29.01
CA THR A 79 15.29 8.47 29.93
C THR A 79 16.75 8.04 29.73
N PRO A 80 17.10 6.77 29.42
CA PRO A 80 18.51 6.37 29.26
C PRO A 80 19.21 6.99 28.04
N PHE A 81 18.47 7.40 26.99
CA PHE A 81 19.06 8.00 25.79
C PHE A 81 19.10 9.53 25.84
N ARG A 82 18.16 10.15 26.56
CA ARG A 82 18.02 11.61 26.66
C ARG A 82 19.20 12.31 27.34
N ASN A 83 19.94 11.62 28.21
CA ASN A 83 21.03 12.21 29.00
C ASN A 83 22.41 12.22 28.33
N ARG A 84 22.51 11.83 27.05
CA ARG A 84 23.77 11.80 26.31
C ARG A 84 24.10 13.17 25.68
N LYS A 85 25.35 13.62 25.77
CA LYS A 85 25.83 14.91 25.21
C LYS A 85 25.47 15.13 23.72
N SER A 86 25.38 14.05 22.94
CA SER A 86 25.08 14.10 21.49
C SER A 86 23.61 13.78 21.15
N PHE A 87 22.70 13.74 22.13
CA PHE A 87 21.29 13.38 21.92
C PHE A 87 20.61 14.17 20.79
N LYS A 88 20.84 15.48 20.72
CA LYS A 88 20.27 16.36 19.68
C LYS A 88 20.68 15.93 18.26
N TRP A 89 21.91 15.45 18.07
CA TRP A 89 22.39 14.97 16.78
C TRP A 89 21.72 13.65 16.38
N TYR A 90 21.57 12.70 17.32
CA TYR A 90 20.85 11.46 17.07
C TYR A 90 19.39 11.71 16.68
N VAL A 91 18.71 12.63 17.38
CA VAL A 91 17.34 13.05 17.03
C VAL A 91 17.31 13.70 15.65
N GLY A 92 18.27 14.56 15.30
CA GLY A 92 18.35 15.18 13.98
C GLY A 92 18.50 14.17 12.84
N ILE A 93 19.43 13.22 12.97
CA ILE A 93 19.64 12.14 11.99
C ILE A 93 18.37 11.27 11.86
N TYR A 94 17.74 10.98 12.99
CA TYR A 94 16.50 10.20 13.02
C TYR A 94 15.34 10.88 12.31
N LEU A 95 15.14 12.18 12.55
CA LEU A 95 14.10 12.95 11.87
C LEU A 95 14.39 13.06 10.37
N LEU A 96 15.66 13.21 9.99
CA LEU A 96 16.04 13.25 8.58
C LEU A 96 15.77 11.91 7.86
N SER A 97 16.09 10.78 8.50
CA SER A 97 15.76 9.47 7.94
C SER A 97 14.26 9.23 7.85
N LEU A 98 13.48 9.68 8.85
CA LEU A 98 12.03 9.64 8.84
C LEU A 98 11.47 10.41 7.62
N ILE A 99 11.95 11.63 7.37
CA ILE A 99 11.50 12.46 6.23
C ILE A 99 11.75 11.73 4.91
N VAL A 100 12.96 11.17 4.71
CA VAL A 100 13.30 10.43 3.48
C VAL A 100 12.35 9.24 3.28
N VAL A 101 12.09 8.48 4.34
CA VAL A 101 11.18 7.32 4.25
C VAL A 101 9.74 7.76 3.97
N VAL A 102 9.26 8.83 4.59
CA VAL A 102 7.90 9.37 4.33
C VAL A 102 7.75 9.79 2.88
N ILE A 103 8.72 10.52 2.32
CA ILE A 103 8.70 10.94 0.92
C ILE A 103 8.66 9.71 0.01
N TRP A 104 9.56 8.75 0.22
CA TRP A 104 9.63 7.51 -0.56
C TRP A 104 8.32 6.70 -0.48
N ASN A 105 7.71 6.65 0.71
CA ASN A 105 6.46 5.95 0.92
C ASN A 105 5.32 6.58 0.09
N ILE A 106 5.18 7.90 0.17
CA ILE A 106 4.15 8.66 -0.57
C ILE A 106 4.33 8.44 -2.08
N THR A 107 5.56 8.58 -2.60
CA THR A 107 5.82 8.44 -4.03
C THR A 107 5.53 7.02 -4.53
N SER A 108 5.89 6.00 -3.74
CA SER A 108 5.67 4.59 -4.10
C SER A 108 4.18 4.24 -4.14
N HIS A 109 3.38 4.77 -3.21
CA HIS A 109 1.92 4.57 -3.19
C HIS A 109 1.23 5.28 -4.36
N ILE A 110 1.66 6.50 -4.71
CA ILE A 110 1.14 7.21 -5.89
C ILE A 110 1.41 6.41 -7.16
N GLU A 111 2.65 5.94 -7.37
CA GLU A 111 3.04 5.20 -8.57
C GLU A 111 2.22 3.90 -8.73
N ILE A 112 1.98 3.17 -7.64
CA ILE A 112 1.20 1.94 -7.69
C ILE A 112 -0.29 2.22 -7.98
N ILE A 113 -0.88 3.24 -7.36
CA ILE A 113 -2.27 3.62 -7.64
C ILE A 113 -2.43 4.01 -9.11
N GLU A 114 -1.49 4.79 -9.65
CA GLU A 114 -1.49 5.14 -11.07
C GLU A 114 -1.37 3.91 -11.98
N ASN A 115 -0.56 2.92 -11.60
CA ASN A 115 -0.43 1.67 -12.33
C ASN A 115 -1.72 0.83 -12.32
N ILE A 116 -2.42 0.76 -11.17
CA ILE A 116 -3.72 0.09 -11.07
C ILE A 116 -4.74 0.79 -11.98
N VAL A 117 -4.90 2.10 -11.85
CA VAL A 117 -5.86 2.89 -12.65
C VAL A 117 -5.57 2.77 -14.15
N ARG A 118 -4.28 2.78 -14.55
CA ARG A 118 -3.89 2.63 -15.95
C ARG A 118 -4.26 1.25 -16.52
N ASN A 119 -4.04 0.19 -15.74
CA ASN A 119 -4.39 -1.17 -16.15
C ASN A 119 -5.90 -1.34 -16.26
N LEU A 120 -6.67 -0.79 -15.32
CA LEU A 120 -8.14 -0.81 -15.36
C LEU A 120 -8.70 -0.06 -16.59
N LYS A 121 -8.23 1.15 -16.85
CA LYS A 121 -8.64 1.93 -18.04
C LYS A 121 -8.29 1.25 -19.37
N SER A 122 -7.27 0.38 -19.39
CA SER A 122 -6.92 -0.38 -20.59
C SER A 122 -7.87 -1.53 -20.90
N ILE A 123 -8.79 -1.85 -19.98
CA ILE A 123 -9.81 -2.89 -20.12
C ILE A 123 -11.14 -2.27 -20.61
N GLU A 124 -11.45 -1.03 -20.25
CA GLU A 124 -12.66 -0.31 -20.68
C GLU A 124 -12.62 0.20 -22.14
N ARG A 125 -11.46 0.16 -22.81
CA ARG A 125 -11.27 0.55 -24.22
C ARG A 125 -11.20 -0.66 -25.13
#